data_AF-A0A7V9DHU9-F1
#
_entry.id   AF-A0A7V9DHU9-F1
#
_cell.length_a   1.000
_cell.length_b   1.000
_cell.length_c   1.000
_cell.angle_alpha   90.00
_cell.angle_beta   90.00
_cell.angle_gamma   90.00
#
_symmetry.space_group_name_H-M   'P 1'
#
loop_
_entity.id
_entity.type
_entity.pdbx_description
1 polymer ?
#
loop_
_entity_poly.entity_id
_entity_poly.type
_entity_poly.pdbx_seq_one_letter_code
_entity_poly.pdbx_strand_id
1 'polypeptide(L)'
;MDVVLAIDGTGSMRSSIAQAQRDGERLIAGLREVTSDLRVGVVVFRDYRNPGGEYELLQALTGDDASVQTALQQVRAVSNRDPGNGAAESYSLLFRKSYSDSAVGWRPGARKVLVVIGEAEPYGAGAAGLAGCRNQAPDPHGLRATDELARLRAKGIVLLMVRETSTET
;
A
#
# COMPACT_ATOMS: atom_id res chain seq x y z
N MET A 1 -1.28 -17.51 7.27
CA MET A 1 -0.81 -16.52 6.28
C MET A 1 -1.35 -15.16 6.63
N ASP A 2 -0.54 -14.12 6.48
CA ASP A 2 -0.93 -12.74 6.75
C ASP A 2 -0.76 -11.93 5.47
N VAL A 3 -1.78 -11.12 5.14
CA VAL A 3 -1.81 -10.27 3.95
C VAL A 3 -2.17 -8.86 4.36
N VAL A 4 -1.35 -7.88 4.00
CA VAL A 4 -1.73 -6.46 4.08
C VAL A 4 -2.05 -5.98 2.67
N LEU A 5 -3.27 -5.47 2.49
CA LEU A 5 -3.68 -4.75 1.29
C LEU A 5 -3.38 -3.27 1.52
N ALA A 6 -2.36 -2.76 0.85
CA ALA A 6 -2.00 -1.35 0.84
C ALA A 6 -2.49 -0.70 -0.44
N ILE A 7 -3.41 0.25 -0.31
CA ILE A 7 -4.05 0.92 -1.45
C ILE A 7 -3.55 2.35 -1.51
N ASP A 8 -3.09 2.76 -2.68
CA ASP A 8 -2.82 4.17 -2.96
C ASP A 8 -4.14 4.94 -2.90
N GLY A 9 -4.19 5.88 -1.95
CA GLY A 9 -5.33 6.72 -1.63
C GLY A 9 -5.27 8.10 -2.27
N THR A 10 -4.40 8.33 -3.26
CA THR A 10 -4.34 9.58 -4.00
C THR A 10 -5.61 9.84 -4.81
N GLY A 11 -5.76 11.08 -5.27
CA GLY A 11 -6.96 11.52 -5.99
C GLY A 11 -7.20 10.81 -7.32
N SER A 12 -6.14 10.43 -8.03
CA SER A 12 -6.18 9.78 -9.34
C SER A 12 -6.60 8.30 -9.27
N MET A 13 -6.38 7.65 -8.13
CA MET A 13 -6.84 6.30 -7.83
C MET A 13 -8.36 6.16 -7.60
N ARG A 14 -9.16 7.22 -7.75
CA ARG A 14 -10.59 7.24 -7.38
C ARG A 14 -11.39 6.10 -8.01
N SER A 15 -11.20 5.86 -9.31
CA SER A 15 -11.91 4.82 -10.05
C SER A 15 -11.48 3.41 -9.62
N SER A 16 -10.17 3.18 -9.48
CA SER A 16 -9.60 1.92 -8.98
C SER A 16 -10.01 1.62 -7.53
N ILE A 17 -10.07 2.62 -6.65
CA ILE A 17 -10.59 2.46 -5.28
C ILE A 17 -12.07 2.04 -5.31
N ALA A 18 -12.89 2.69 -6.13
CA ALA A 18 -14.30 2.34 -6.25
C ALA A 18 -14.47 0.90 -6.79
N GLN A 19 -13.58 0.45 -7.68
CA GLN A 19 -13.56 -0.93 -8.14
C GLN A 19 -13.14 -1.91 -7.04
N ALA A 20 -12.04 -1.63 -6.34
CA ALA A 20 -11.58 -2.44 -5.21
C ALA A 20 -12.66 -2.59 -4.12
N GLN A 21 -13.44 -1.54 -3.87
CA GLN A 21 -14.58 -1.58 -2.95
C GLN A 21 -15.72 -2.49 -3.43
N ARG A 22 -15.98 -2.56 -4.74
CA ARG A 22 -16.98 -3.47 -5.31
C ARG A 22 -16.52 -4.93 -5.34
N ASP A 23 -15.23 -5.16 -5.58
CA ASP A 23 -14.65 -6.50 -5.73
C ASP A 23 -14.06 -7.05 -4.42
N GLY A 24 -14.01 -6.26 -3.34
CA GLY A 24 -13.38 -6.61 -2.07
C GLY A 24 -13.84 -7.93 -1.47
N GLU A 25 -15.16 -8.20 -1.49
CA GLU A 25 -15.72 -9.47 -0.99
C GLU A 25 -15.20 -10.67 -1.78
N ARG A 26 -15.11 -10.54 -3.12
CA ARG A 26 -14.59 -11.60 -3.99
C ARG A 26 -13.10 -11.82 -3.77
N LEU A 27 -12.34 -10.74 -3.58
CA LEU A 27 -10.92 -10.81 -3.29
C LEU A 27 -10.65 -11.57 -1.98
N ILE A 28 -11.36 -11.22 -0.91
CA ILE A 28 -11.23 -11.88 0.39
C ILE A 28 -11.64 -13.35 0.28
N ALA A 29 -12.76 -13.65 -0.37
CA ALA A 29 -13.21 -15.02 -0.60
C ALA A 29 -12.16 -15.86 -1.35
N GLY A 30 -11.59 -15.34 -2.44
CA GLY A 30 -10.54 -16.05 -3.20
C GLY A 30 -9.27 -16.32 -2.39
N LEU A 31 -8.85 -15.39 -1.52
CA LEU A 31 -7.71 -15.62 -0.63
C LEU A 31 -7.98 -16.70 0.42
N ARG A 32 -9.23 -16.83 0.88
CA ARG A 32 -9.65 -17.85 1.86
C ARG A 32 -9.64 -19.25 1.28
N GLU A 33 -9.88 -19.42 -0.02
CA GLU A 33 -9.77 -20.71 -0.70
C GLU A 33 -8.33 -21.25 -0.69
N VAL A 34 -7.33 -20.36 -0.67
CA VAL A 34 -5.91 -20.74 -0.61
C VAL A 34 -5.50 -21.21 0.78
N THR A 35 -6.05 -20.61 1.84
CA THR A 35 -5.71 -20.94 3.22
C THR A 35 -6.81 -20.51 4.20
N SER A 36 -7.23 -21.44 5.06
CA SER A 36 -8.18 -21.16 6.14
C SER A 36 -7.59 -20.25 7.23
N ASP A 37 -6.29 -20.36 7.51
CA ASP A 37 -5.57 -19.50 8.47
C ASP A 37 -5.09 -18.18 7.85
N LEU A 38 -5.98 -17.45 7.19
CA LEU A 38 -5.69 -16.13 6.62
C LEU A 38 -5.97 -15.01 7.65
N ARG A 39 -5.13 -13.99 7.69
CA ARG A 39 -5.45 -12.69 8.28
C ARG A 39 -5.21 -11.59 7.27
N VAL A 40 -6.14 -10.64 7.19
CA VAL A 40 -6.06 -9.52 6.25
C VAL A 40 -6.07 -8.20 7.03
N GLY A 41 -5.24 -7.27 6.60
CA GLY A 41 -5.19 -5.90 7.08
C GLY A 41 -5.30 -4.93 5.91
N VAL A 42 -5.75 -3.72 6.18
CA VAL A 42 -5.98 -2.69 5.16
C VAL A 42 -5.23 -1.42 5.56
N VAL A 43 -4.40 -0.94 4.64
CA VAL A 43 -3.62 0.29 4.77
C VAL A 43 -3.93 1.18 3.58
N VAL A 44 -3.97 2.48 3.82
CA VAL A 44 -3.95 3.49 2.76
C VAL A 44 -2.65 4.27 2.85
N PHE A 45 -2.01 4.50 1.72
CA PHE A 45 -0.85 5.39 1.63
C PHE A 45 -1.10 6.44 0.55
N ARG A 46 -0.44 7.59 0.65
CA ARG A 46 -0.61 8.73 -0.28
C ARG A 46 0.73 9.41 -0.52
N ASP A 47 0.70 10.48 -1.30
CA ASP A 47 1.82 11.39 -1.50
C ASP A 47 2.15 12.23 -0.24
N TYR A 48 3.32 12.86 -0.26
CA TYR A 48 3.85 13.64 0.85
C TYR A 48 2.93 14.80 1.24
N ARG A 49 2.68 14.99 2.54
CA ARG A 49 1.77 16.01 3.09
C ARG A 49 0.35 15.99 2.50
N ASN A 50 -0.12 14.87 1.99
CA ASN A 50 -1.51 14.75 1.58
C ASN A 50 -2.45 15.17 2.74
N PRO A 51 -3.50 15.98 2.49
CA PRO A 51 -4.41 16.40 3.55
C PRO A 51 -5.18 15.23 4.20
N GLY A 52 -5.28 14.08 3.52
CA GLY A 52 -5.81 12.83 4.08
C GLY A 52 -4.79 12.02 4.88
N GLY A 53 -3.55 12.50 5.05
CA GLY A 53 -2.44 11.78 5.65
C GLY A 53 -1.72 10.84 4.66
N GLU A 54 -0.41 10.70 4.85
CA GLU A 54 0.46 9.90 3.97
C GLU A 54 0.36 8.39 4.20
N TYR A 55 -0.01 7.98 5.41
CA TYR A 55 -0.17 6.59 5.81
C TYR A 55 -1.27 6.48 6.86
N GLU A 56 -2.17 5.53 6.65
CA GLU A 56 -3.29 5.25 7.54
C GLU A 56 -3.51 3.73 7.61
N LEU A 57 -3.41 3.17 8.82
CA LEU A 57 -3.81 1.80 9.09
C LEU A 57 -5.32 1.77 9.40
N LEU A 58 -6.12 1.36 8.41
CA LEU A 58 -7.58 1.26 8.58
C LEU A 58 -7.97 0.02 9.38
N GLN A 59 -7.25 -1.09 9.15
CA GLN A 59 -7.53 -2.35 9.83
C GLN A 59 -6.24 -3.14 10.04
N ALA A 60 -5.92 -3.42 11.31
CA ALA A 60 -4.88 -4.36 11.69
C ALA A 60 -5.21 -5.78 11.19
N LEU A 61 -4.19 -6.63 11.02
CA LEU A 61 -4.36 -8.02 10.56
C LEU A 61 -5.38 -8.77 11.43
N THR A 62 -6.51 -9.11 10.83
CA THR A 62 -7.61 -9.83 11.50
C THR A 62 -8.09 -11.01 10.66
N GLY A 63 -8.64 -12.00 11.34
CA GLY A 63 -9.34 -13.12 10.69
C GLY A 63 -10.82 -12.81 10.38
N ASP A 64 -11.34 -11.68 10.84
CA ASP A 64 -12.74 -11.27 10.66
C ASP A 64 -12.96 -10.54 9.32
N ASP A 65 -13.63 -11.22 8.39
CA ASP A 65 -13.89 -10.71 7.05
C ASP A 65 -14.80 -9.47 7.06
N ALA A 66 -15.72 -9.35 8.04
CA ALA A 66 -16.61 -8.20 8.13
C ALA A 66 -15.85 -6.91 8.49
N SER A 67 -14.87 -7.01 9.40
CA SER A 67 -13.97 -5.90 9.72
C SER A 67 -13.12 -5.48 8.52
N VAL A 68 -12.57 -6.45 7.77
CA VAL A 68 -11.77 -6.17 6.58
C VAL A 68 -12.63 -5.49 5.50
N GLN A 69 -13.84 -6.00 5.25
CA GLN A 69 -14.75 -5.40 4.29
C GLN A 69 -15.14 -3.98 4.69
N THR A 70 -15.42 -3.74 5.98
CA THR A 70 -15.70 -2.40 6.50
C THR A 70 -14.54 -1.44 6.25
N ALA A 71 -13.31 -1.89 6.47
CA ALA A 71 -12.12 -1.09 6.22
C ALA A 71 -11.89 -0.78 4.73
N LEU A 72 -12.13 -1.74 3.83
CA LEU A 72 -12.10 -1.49 2.39
C LEU A 72 -13.13 -0.41 1.99
N GLN A 73 -14.33 -0.46 2.56
CA GLN A 73 -15.37 0.56 2.35
C GLN A 73 -15.03 1.92 2.99
N GLN A 74 -13.99 2.03 3.82
CA GLN A 74 -13.51 3.29 4.38
C GLN A 74 -12.40 3.92 3.55
N VAL A 75 -11.81 3.22 2.57
CA VAL A 75 -10.76 3.79 1.70
C VAL A 75 -11.32 4.99 0.93
N ARG A 76 -10.62 6.13 1.01
CA ARG A 76 -10.99 7.37 0.32
C ARG A 76 -9.81 7.92 -0.48
N ALA A 77 -10.10 8.25 -1.74
CA ALA A 77 -9.23 9.02 -2.61
C ALA A 77 -9.18 10.49 -2.15
N VAL A 78 -7.97 10.99 -1.87
CA VAL A 78 -7.75 12.37 -1.44
C VAL A 78 -6.69 13.02 -2.33
N SER A 79 -7.09 14.07 -3.04
CA SER A 79 -6.18 14.85 -3.89
C SER A 79 -5.31 15.77 -3.04
N ASN A 80 -4.02 15.79 -3.32
CA ASN A 80 -3.12 16.81 -2.82
C ASN A 80 -3.03 17.96 -3.84
N ARG A 81 -3.37 19.18 -3.42
CA ARG A 81 -3.37 20.38 -4.27
C ARG A 81 -2.16 21.29 -4.01
N ASP A 82 -1.19 20.84 -3.22
CA ASP A 82 0.04 21.58 -3.01
C ASP A 82 0.77 21.72 -4.36
N PRO A 83 1.11 22.95 -4.82
CA PRO A 83 1.81 23.15 -6.09
C PRO A 83 3.23 22.55 -6.10
N GLY A 84 3.80 22.23 -4.94
CA GLY A 84 5.05 21.49 -4.80
C GLY A 84 4.89 19.96 -4.87
N ASN A 85 3.65 19.46 -4.96
CA ASN A 85 3.38 18.04 -5.06
C ASN A 85 3.66 17.52 -6.48
N GLY A 86 4.48 16.48 -6.59
CA GLY A 86 4.82 15.83 -7.84
C GLY A 86 3.99 14.57 -8.11
N ALA A 87 4.29 13.89 -9.21
CA ALA A 87 3.63 12.62 -9.58
C ALA A 87 4.18 11.40 -8.83
N ALA A 88 4.98 11.57 -7.77
CA ALA A 88 5.52 10.48 -6.97
C ALA A 88 4.80 10.36 -5.64
N GLU A 89 4.71 9.14 -5.13
CA GLU A 89 4.00 8.81 -3.90
C GLU A 89 4.93 8.23 -2.84
N SER A 90 4.48 8.24 -1.58
CA SER A 90 5.28 7.85 -0.41
C SER A 90 5.38 6.32 -0.24
N TYR A 91 5.70 5.56 -1.30
CA TYR A 91 5.90 4.11 -1.25
C TYR A 91 6.99 3.70 -0.24
N SER A 92 8.09 4.44 -0.14
CA SER A 92 9.15 4.16 0.84
C SER A 92 8.63 4.25 2.28
N LEU A 93 7.74 5.21 2.56
CA LEU A 93 7.09 5.34 3.86
C LEU A 93 6.17 4.15 4.12
N LEU A 94 5.36 3.74 3.14
CA LEU A 94 4.52 2.54 3.22
C LEU A 94 5.37 1.30 3.56
N PHE A 95 6.46 1.08 2.82
CA PHE A 95 7.35 -0.08 3.03
C PHE A 95 7.95 -0.06 4.43
N ARG A 96 8.42 1.10 4.89
CA ARG A 96 8.92 1.28 6.25
C ARG A 96 7.86 0.94 7.29
N LYS A 97 6.69 1.56 7.19
CA LYS A 97 5.57 1.34 8.10
C LYS A 97 5.13 -0.11 8.14
N SER A 98 5.15 -0.80 7.00
CA SER A 98 4.78 -2.21 6.90
C SER A 98 5.60 -3.13 7.80
N TYR A 99 6.86 -2.80 8.13
CA TYR A 99 7.67 -3.59 9.06
C TYR A 99 7.94 -2.91 10.41
N SER A 100 7.71 -1.60 10.54
CA SER A 100 8.01 -0.83 11.75
C SER A 100 6.78 -0.51 12.60
N ASP A 101 5.59 -0.46 11.99
CA ASP A 101 4.33 -0.22 12.70
C ASP A 101 3.86 -1.53 13.35
N SER A 102 4.01 -1.64 14.66
CA SER A 102 3.59 -2.81 15.42
C SER A 102 2.07 -3.02 15.40
N ALA A 103 1.28 -1.97 15.12
CA ALA A 103 -0.17 -2.07 15.07
C ALA A 103 -0.66 -2.92 13.88
N VAL A 104 0.17 -3.08 12.83
CA VAL A 104 -0.14 -3.97 11.70
C VAL A 104 -0.39 -5.41 12.18
N GLY A 105 0.39 -5.87 13.17
CA GLY A 105 0.13 -7.12 13.88
C GLY A 105 0.59 -8.40 13.17
N TRP A 106 1.69 -8.35 12.41
CA TRP A 106 2.25 -9.55 11.75
C TRP A 106 2.53 -10.66 12.75
N ARG A 107 1.98 -11.86 12.50
CA ARG A 107 2.22 -13.01 13.38
C ARG A 107 3.65 -13.55 13.22
N PRO A 108 4.31 -13.93 14.33
CA PRO A 108 5.52 -14.74 14.26
C PRO A 108 5.25 -16.05 13.49
N GLY A 109 6.15 -16.42 12.57
CA GLY A 109 6.03 -17.66 11.79
C GLY A 109 5.01 -17.66 10.64
N ALA A 110 4.18 -16.62 10.49
CA ALA A 110 3.29 -16.51 9.33
C ALA A 110 4.07 -16.22 8.04
N ARG A 111 3.58 -16.74 6.91
CA ARG A 111 3.92 -16.21 5.58
C ARG A 111 3.31 -14.82 5.46
N LYS A 112 4.12 -13.79 5.19
CA LYS A 112 3.73 -12.39 5.17
C LYS A 112 3.76 -11.86 3.75
N VAL A 113 2.66 -11.28 3.30
CA VAL A 113 2.55 -10.68 1.97
C VAL A 113 2.03 -9.26 2.10
N LEU A 114 2.78 -8.30 1.60
CA LEU A 114 2.32 -6.94 1.38
C LEU A 114 1.90 -6.83 -0.08
N VAL A 115 0.61 -6.64 -0.33
CA VAL A 115 0.07 -6.36 -1.65
C VAL A 115 -0.12 -4.86 -1.74
N VAL A 116 0.48 -4.24 -2.74
CA VAL A 116 0.40 -2.79 -2.97
C VAL A 116 -0.31 -2.54 -4.27
N ILE A 117 -1.38 -1.76 -4.23
CA ILE A 117 -2.19 -1.35 -5.38
C ILE A 117 -1.98 0.14 -5.57
N GLY A 118 -1.40 0.55 -6.69
CA GLY A 118 -1.13 1.95 -6.99
C GLY A 118 -0.64 2.15 -8.42
N GLU A 119 -0.49 3.39 -8.85
CA GLU A 119 -0.21 3.72 -10.25
C GLU A 119 1.06 4.54 -10.50
N ALA A 120 1.64 5.11 -9.44
CA ALA A 120 2.80 6.00 -9.51
C ALA A 120 4.14 5.33 -9.15
N GLU A 121 5.21 6.12 -9.30
CA GLU A 121 6.56 5.73 -8.88
C GLU A 121 6.85 6.17 -7.43
N PRO A 122 7.69 5.44 -6.68
CA PRO A 122 8.28 5.94 -5.43
C PRO A 122 9.17 7.16 -5.68
N TYR A 123 9.21 8.08 -4.70
CA TYR A 123 10.26 9.09 -4.67
C TYR A 123 11.66 8.46 -4.75
N GLY A 124 12.51 9.03 -5.61
CA GLY A 124 13.92 8.66 -5.76
C GLY A 124 14.16 7.29 -6.36
N ALA A 125 13.12 6.58 -6.84
CA ALA A 125 13.24 5.24 -7.40
C ALA A 125 14.16 5.19 -8.63
N GLY A 126 14.06 6.18 -9.51
CA GLY A 126 14.95 6.32 -10.67
C GLY A 126 16.39 6.61 -10.26
N ALA A 127 16.61 7.46 -9.25
CA ALA A 127 17.95 7.74 -8.70
C ALA A 127 18.56 6.51 -8.02
N ALA A 128 17.71 5.64 -7.46
CA ALA A 128 18.12 4.37 -6.86
C ALA A 128 18.34 3.24 -7.89
N GLY A 129 18.15 3.50 -9.18
CA GLY A 129 18.37 2.53 -10.25
C GLY A 129 17.30 1.45 -10.37
N LEU A 130 16.09 1.69 -9.84
CA LEU A 130 14.96 0.77 -10.02
C LEU A 130 14.50 0.81 -11.48
N ALA A 131 14.63 -0.34 -12.17
CA ALA A 131 14.31 -0.45 -13.58
C ALA A 131 12.85 -0.02 -13.86
N GLY A 132 12.67 0.80 -14.90
CA GLY A 132 11.36 1.33 -15.28
C GLY A 132 10.94 2.60 -14.55
N CYS A 133 11.61 2.99 -13.45
CA CYS A 133 11.34 4.24 -12.75
C CYS A 133 12.19 5.39 -13.30
N ARG A 134 11.62 6.59 -13.35
CA ARG A 134 12.28 7.81 -13.84
C ARG A 134 12.45 8.87 -12.75
N ASN A 135 11.68 8.82 -11.67
CA ASN A 135 11.67 9.81 -10.62
C ASN A 135 13.05 9.92 -9.93
N GLN A 136 13.65 11.11 -9.97
CA GLN A 136 14.93 11.43 -9.36
C GLN A 136 14.78 12.29 -8.09
N ALA A 137 13.54 12.71 -7.76
CA ALA A 137 13.31 13.59 -6.64
C ALA A 137 13.66 12.86 -5.34
N PRO A 138 14.41 13.49 -4.41
CA PRO A 138 14.72 12.86 -3.14
C PRO A 138 13.42 12.58 -2.37
N ASP A 139 13.38 11.44 -1.67
CA ASP A 139 12.28 11.14 -0.77
C ASP A 139 12.24 12.17 0.37
N PRO A 140 11.08 12.79 0.64
CA PRO A 140 10.97 13.88 1.61
C PRO A 140 11.20 13.44 3.07
N HIS A 141 11.17 12.14 3.35
CA HIS A 141 11.52 11.56 4.65
C HIS A 141 12.97 11.06 4.71
N GLY A 142 13.76 11.27 3.64
CA GLY A 142 15.12 10.76 3.50
C GLY A 142 15.19 9.25 3.36
N LEU A 143 14.08 8.59 3.02
CA LEU A 143 14.04 7.14 2.79
C LEU A 143 14.53 6.80 1.39
N ARG A 144 15.00 5.56 1.21
CA ARG A 144 15.39 5.05 -0.10
C ARG A 144 14.61 3.79 -0.40
N ALA A 145 13.89 3.78 -1.53
CA ALA A 145 13.07 2.63 -1.93
C ALA A 145 13.87 1.31 -1.89
N THR A 146 15.12 1.30 -2.36
CA THR A 146 16.00 0.12 -2.33
C THR A 146 16.30 -0.39 -0.93
N ASP A 147 16.49 0.52 0.03
CA ASP A 147 16.81 0.17 1.42
C ASP A 147 15.57 -0.40 2.10
N GLU A 148 14.41 0.20 1.85
CA GLU A 148 13.13 -0.26 2.40
C GLU A 148 12.71 -1.62 1.82
N LEU A 149 12.94 -1.86 0.52
CA LEU A 149 12.76 -3.17 -0.10
C LEU A 149 13.68 -4.23 0.52
N ALA A 150 14.95 -3.89 0.78
CA ALA A 150 15.89 -4.78 1.47
C ALA A 150 15.42 -5.09 2.91
N ARG A 151 14.83 -4.12 3.61
CA ARG A 151 14.26 -4.29 4.95
C ARG A 151 13.00 -5.18 4.94
N LEU A 152 12.11 -5.02 3.96
CA LEU A 152 10.97 -5.93 3.78
C LEU A 152 11.44 -7.37 3.61
N ARG A 153 12.43 -7.59 2.73
CA ARG A 153 13.04 -8.91 2.51
C ARG A 153 13.64 -9.48 3.80
N ALA A 154 14.42 -8.69 4.54
CA ALA A 154 15.02 -9.10 5.81
C ALA A 154 13.97 -9.45 6.90
N LYS A 155 12.76 -8.88 6.81
CA LYS A 155 11.64 -9.16 7.72
C LYS A 155 10.74 -10.32 7.24
N GLY A 156 11.07 -10.93 6.12
CA GLY A 156 10.32 -12.03 5.51
C GLY A 156 8.98 -11.60 4.95
N ILE A 157 8.85 -10.34 4.53
CA ILE A 157 7.63 -9.80 3.91
C ILE A 157 7.84 -9.86 2.39
N VAL A 158 7.01 -10.66 1.72
CA VAL A 158 6.95 -10.71 0.26
C VAL A 158 6.16 -9.50 -0.23
N LEU A 159 6.71 -8.76 -1.18
CA LEU A 159 6.04 -7.65 -1.82
C LEU A 159 5.40 -8.11 -3.13
N LEU A 160 4.11 -7.85 -3.31
CA LEU A 160 3.39 -7.95 -4.57
C LEU A 160 2.93 -6.56 -4.98
N MET A 161 3.50 -6.02 -6.06
CA MET A 161 3.07 -4.75 -6.64
C MET A 161 2.04 -5.02 -7.73
N VAL A 162 0.87 -4.41 -7.61
CA VAL A 162 -0.18 -4.36 -8.62
C VAL A 162 -0.23 -2.94 -9.14
N ARG A 163 0.18 -2.77 -10.40
CA ARG A 163 0.11 -1.48 -11.06
C ARG A 163 -1.28 -1.29 -11.65
N GLU A 164 -1.99 -0.29 -11.16
CA GLU A 164 -3.22 0.17 -11.79
C GLU A 164 -2.88 1.08 -12.98
N THR A 165 -3.63 0.91 -14.05
CA THR A 165 -3.60 1.83 -15.20
C THR A 165 -4.95 2.53 -15.25
N SER A 166 -5.13 3.54 -14.42
CA SER A 166 -6.37 4.32 -14.44
C SER A 166 -6.52 5.01 -15.79
N THR A 167 -7.69 4.86 -16.41
CA THR A 167 -8.01 5.48 -17.72
C THR A 167 -8.55 6.91 -17.59
N GLU A 168 -8.45 7.54 -16.40
CA GLU A 168 -8.88 8.92 -16.21
C GLU A 168 -7.83 9.89 -16.80
N THR A 169 -8.11 10.35 -18.02
CA THR A 169 -7.44 11.49 -18.69
C THR A 169 -7.98 12.82 -18.18
#